data_AF-A0ABD1TWQ6-F1
#
_entry.id   AF-A0ABD1TWQ6-F1
#
_cell.length_a   1.000
_cell.length_b   1.000
_cell.length_c   1.000
_cell.angle_alpha   90.00
_cell.angle_beta   90.00
_cell.angle_gamma   90.00
#
_symmetry.space_group_name_H-M   'P 1'
#
loop_
_entity.id
_entity.type
_entity.pdbx_description
1 polymer ?
#
loop_
_entity_poly.entity_id
_entity_poly.type
_entity_poly.pdbx_seq_one_letter_code
_entity_poly.pdbx_strand_id
1 'polypeptide(L)'
;MVAEEAEAATEEVEAAAAVVEAVAVSAVVGVVVAAAVALDPGLVYDITTEDYIAYLCGLGYTEQQIAVITRRSINCHGSEFTGLPEAQLNYPSFSIKLGRTASKYSRTVTNVGDARSTYNLVLERISGVDIVVQPTEVIFTEVYRQMTYTIFLGRKEFTVNGSYVEGSIAWVSPKHIVTIPISVKLIL
;
A
#
# COMPACT_ATOMS: atom_id res chain seq x y z
N MET A 1 -22.85 -13.12 -21.44
CA MET A 1 -22.93 -11.99 -20.50
C MET A 1 -22.29 -12.34 -19.16
N VAL A 2 -22.88 -13.22 -18.33
CA VAL A 2 -22.30 -13.58 -17.03
C VAL A 2 -20.95 -14.32 -17.13
N ALA A 3 -20.76 -15.12 -18.18
CA ALA A 3 -19.50 -15.85 -18.40
C ALA A 3 -18.34 -14.94 -18.85
N GLU A 4 -18.66 -13.84 -19.54
CA GLU A 4 -17.67 -12.91 -20.11
C GLU A 4 -17.13 -11.96 -19.02
N GLU A 5 -17.98 -11.56 -18.07
CA GLU A 5 -17.55 -10.85 -16.85
C GLU A 5 -16.71 -11.72 -15.91
N ALA A 6 -17.01 -13.02 -15.82
CA ALA A 6 -16.21 -13.95 -15.05
C ALA A 6 -14.82 -14.16 -15.68
N GLU A 7 -14.72 -14.24 -17.00
CA GLU A 7 -13.46 -14.36 -17.73
C GLU A 7 -12.60 -13.09 -17.56
N ALA A 8 -13.20 -11.90 -17.64
CA ALA A 8 -12.52 -10.62 -17.37
C ALA A 8 -12.05 -10.48 -15.91
N ALA A 9 -12.85 -10.93 -14.94
CA ALA A 9 -12.45 -10.97 -13.53
C ALA A 9 -11.34 -12.00 -13.28
N THR A 10 -11.31 -13.08 -14.06
CA THR A 10 -10.22 -14.08 -14.00
C THR A 10 -8.94 -13.50 -14.58
N GLU A 11 -9.01 -12.71 -15.66
CA GLU A 11 -7.89 -11.99 -16.26
C GLU A 11 -7.36 -10.87 -15.34
N GLU A 12 -8.24 -10.16 -14.61
CA GLU A 12 -7.83 -9.18 -13.59
C GLU A 12 -7.20 -9.85 -12.35
N VAL A 13 -7.71 -11.01 -11.92
CA VAL A 13 -7.12 -11.80 -10.83
C VAL A 13 -5.82 -12.45 -11.26
N GLU A 14 -5.67 -12.87 -12.52
CA GLU A 14 -4.44 -13.40 -13.09
C GLU A 14 -3.41 -12.28 -13.31
N ALA A 15 -3.84 -11.06 -13.64
CA ALA A 15 -2.98 -9.87 -13.67
C ALA A 15 -2.56 -9.44 -12.25
N ALA A 16 -3.46 -9.48 -11.27
CA ALA A 16 -3.13 -9.23 -9.87
C ALA A 16 -2.25 -10.33 -9.28
N ALA A 17 -2.49 -11.59 -9.63
CA ALA A 17 -1.64 -12.72 -9.29
C ALA A 17 -0.29 -12.62 -10.00
N ALA A 18 -0.23 -12.15 -11.24
CA ALA A 18 1.02 -11.87 -11.95
C ALA A 18 1.75 -10.65 -11.38
N VAL A 19 1.06 -9.70 -10.74
CA VAL A 19 1.70 -8.61 -9.98
C VAL A 19 2.19 -9.11 -8.62
N VAL A 20 1.43 -9.92 -7.91
CA VAL A 20 1.85 -10.57 -6.66
C VAL A 20 2.99 -11.57 -6.92
N GLU A 21 2.92 -12.28 -8.03
CA GLU A 21 3.94 -13.18 -8.53
C GLU A 21 5.09 -12.40 -9.14
N ALA A 22 4.94 -11.22 -9.74
CA ALA A 22 6.06 -10.34 -10.12
C ALA A 22 6.74 -9.72 -8.90
N VAL A 23 5.99 -9.45 -7.83
CA VAL A 23 6.51 -9.06 -6.51
C VAL A 23 7.22 -10.26 -5.85
N ALA A 24 6.73 -11.49 -6.06
CA ALA A 24 7.38 -12.73 -5.62
C ALA A 24 8.49 -13.22 -6.57
N VAL A 25 8.51 -12.80 -7.83
CA VAL A 25 9.49 -13.16 -8.88
C VAL A 25 10.61 -12.11 -8.92
N SER A 26 10.36 -10.90 -8.42
CA SER A 26 11.43 -10.06 -7.87
C SER A 26 12.04 -10.64 -6.59
N ALA A 27 11.44 -11.69 -5.99
CA ALA A 27 12.10 -12.49 -4.97
C ALA A 27 12.95 -13.64 -5.54
N VAL A 28 13.10 -13.77 -6.87
CA VAL A 28 14.02 -14.72 -7.52
C VAL A 28 15.37 -14.07 -7.91
N VAL A 29 15.58 -12.79 -7.60
CA VAL A 29 16.93 -12.20 -7.52
C VAL A 29 17.07 -11.41 -6.22
N GLY A 30 17.24 -12.14 -5.12
CA GLY A 30 18.08 -11.66 -4.02
C GLY A 30 17.55 -10.53 -3.13
N VAL A 31 16.27 -10.49 -2.77
CA VAL A 31 15.87 -9.85 -1.49
C VAL A 31 15.72 -10.94 -0.44
N VAL A 32 16.86 -11.34 0.13
CA VAL A 32 16.87 -11.99 1.44
C VAL A 32 16.37 -10.92 2.41
N VAL A 33 15.15 -11.03 2.92
CA VAL A 33 14.84 -10.34 4.18
C VAL A 33 15.76 -10.99 5.20
N ALA A 34 16.92 -10.37 5.45
CA ALA A 34 17.87 -10.89 6.41
C ALA A 34 17.10 -11.11 7.71
N ALA A 35 17.10 -12.32 8.26
CA ALA A 35 16.28 -12.65 9.43
C ALA A 35 16.49 -11.65 10.58
N ALA A 36 17.70 -11.07 10.68
CA ALA A 36 18.01 -9.99 11.61
C ALA A 36 17.17 -8.72 11.38
N VAL A 37 16.91 -8.32 10.14
CA VAL A 37 16.06 -7.16 9.79
C VAL A 37 14.59 -7.45 10.07
N ALA A 38 14.14 -8.70 9.92
CA ALA A 38 12.77 -9.10 10.28
C ALA A 38 12.53 -9.12 11.80
N LEU A 39 13.56 -9.41 12.59
CA LEU A 39 13.47 -9.45 14.07
C LEU A 39 13.50 -8.05 14.70
N ASP A 40 14.18 -7.08 14.08
CA ASP A 40 14.20 -5.68 14.49
C ASP A 40 13.96 -4.77 13.28
N PRO A 41 12.69 -4.62 12.84
CA PRO A 41 12.36 -3.88 11.61
C PRO A 41 12.35 -2.35 11.83
N GLY A 42 12.40 -1.87 13.07
CA GLY A 42 12.29 -0.46 13.42
C GLY A 42 10.86 0.07 13.35
N LEU A 43 10.22 0.00 12.18
CA LEU A 43 8.82 0.40 11.96
C LEU A 43 7.98 -0.75 11.42
N VAL A 44 6.72 -0.82 11.84
CA VAL A 44 5.71 -1.75 11.32
C VAL A 44 4.44 -1.03 10.91
N TYR A 45 3.68 -1.64 10.01
CA TYR A 45 2.39 -1.14 9.54
C TYR A 45 1.29 -2.03 10.12
N ASP A 46 0.68 -1.59 11.21
CA ASP A 46 -0.37 -2.36 11.88
C ASP A 46 -1.68 -2.31 11.07
N ILE A 47 -2.33 -3.45 10.94
CA ILE A 47 -3.60 -3.62 10.22
C ILE A 47 -4.50 -4.55 11.03
N THR A 48 -5.77 -4.16 11.19
CA THR A 48 -6.77 -4.96 11.90
C THR A 48 -7.64 -5.77 10.96
N THR A 49 -8.42 -6.71 11.52
CA THR A 49 -9.40 -7.48 10.72
C THR A 49 -10.49 -6.56 10.16
N GLU A 50 -10.88 -5.54 10.92
CA GLU A 50 -11.85 -4.53 10.53
C GLU A 50 -11.36 -3.69 9.34
N ASP A 51 -10.07 -3.35 9.29
CA ASP A 51 -9.47 -2.66 8.13
C ASP A 51 -9.54 -3.50 6.86
N TYR A 52 -9.29 -4.81 6.96
CA TYR A 52 -9.43 -5.73 5.83
C TYR A 52 -10.89 -5.84 5.36
N ILE A 53 -11.85 -5.81 6.26
CA ILE A 53 -13.27 -5.84 5.90
C ILE A 53 -13.66 -4.55 5.17
N ALA A 54 -13.27 -3.40 5.69
CA ALA A 54 -13.50 -2.12 5.04
C ALA A 54 -12.81 -2.06 3.66
N TYR A 55 -11.63 -2.65 3.52
CA TYR A 55 -10.94 -2.82 2.23
C TYR A 55 -11.73 -3.71 1.26
N LEU A 56 -12.20 -4.88 1.69
CA LEU A 56 -13.01 -5.77 0.84
C LEU A 56 -14.32 -5.11 0.40
N CYS A 57 -14.99 -4.38 1.31
CA CYS A 57 -16.16 -3.57 0.97
C CYS A 57 -15.82 -2.52 -0.10
N GLY A 58 -14.68 -1.85 0.03
CA GLY A 58 -14.24 -0.83 -0.93
C GLY A 58 -13.80 -1.37 -2.29
N LEU A 59 -13.35 -2.63 -2.35
CA LEU A 59 -13.10 -3.35 -3.60
C LEU A 59 -14.38 -3.79 -4.33
N GLY A 60 -15.56 -3.68 -3.69
CA GLY A 60 -16.85 -4.05 -4.28
C GLY A 60 -17.22 -5.53 -4.11
N TYR A 61 -16.57 -6.26 -3.19
CA TYR A 61 -17.01 -7.61 -2.82
C TYR A 61 -18.42 -7.57 -2.22
N THR A 62 -19.23 -8.57 -2.52
CA THR A 62 -20.57 -8.68 -1.93
C THR A 62 -20.49 -9.09 -0.46
N GLU A 63 -21.46 -8.67 0.34
CA GLU A 63 -21.53 -9.02 1.76
C GLU A 63 -21.53 -10.56 1.97
N GLN A 64 -22.11 -11.32 1.04
CA GLN A 64 -22.06 -12.78 1.07
C GLN A 64 -20.63 -13.32 0.85
N GLN A 65 -19.87 -12.77 -0.10
CA GLN A 65 -18.47 -13.16 -0.32
C GLN A 65 -17.61 -12.85 0.91
N ILE A 66 -17.79 -11.67 1.50
CA ILE A 66 -17.07 -11.26 2.70
C ILE A 66 -17.46 -12.15 3.89
N ALA A 67 -18.74 -12.51 4.03
CA ALA A 67 -19.21 -13.39 5.10
C ALA A 67 -18.61 -14.80 5.01
N VAL A 68 -18.34 -15.31 3.81
CA VAL A 68 -17.64 -16.59 3.62
C VAL A 68 -16.20 -16.52 4.13
N ILE A 69 -15.51 -15.40 3.89
CA ILE A 69 -14.11 -15.19 4.31
C ILE A 69 -14.02 -14.96 5.82
N THR A 70 -14.84 -14.04 6.34
CA THR A 70 -14.78 -13.56 7.73
C THR A 70 -15.55 -14.44 8.71
N ARG A 71 -16.41 -15.34 8.20
CA ARG A 71 -17.34 -16.18 8.99
C ARG A 71 -18.30 -15.37 9.88
N ARG A 72 -18.53 -14.09 9.56
CA ARG A 72 -19.49 -13.22 10.25
C ARG A 72 -20.32 -12.42 9.24
N SER A 73 -21.52 -12.00 9.65
CA SER A 73 -22.35 -11.11 8.83
C SER A 73 -21.70 -9.72 8.79
N ILE A 74 -21.56 -9.15 7.60
CA ILE A 74 -20.98 -7.81 7.37
C ILE A 74 -22.02 -6.94 6.68
N ASN A 75 -22.04 -5.66 7.03
CA ASN A 75 -22.80 -4.64 6.33
C ASN A 75 -21.86 -3.55 5.80
N CYS A 76 -21.63 -3.53 4.49
CA CYS A 76 -20.73 -2.57 3.83
C CYS A 76 -21.39 -1.19 3.59
N HIS A 77 -22.71 -1.11 3.77
CA HIS A 77 -23.50 0.12 3.64
C HIS A 77 -23.88 0.73 5.00
N GLY A 78 -23.48 0.08 6.09
CA GLY A 78 -23.74 0.51 7.45
C GLY A 78 -22.70 1.50 7.97
N SER A 79 -22.90 1.95 9.21
CA SER A 79 -21.93 2.82 9.90
C SER A 79 -20.68 2.08 10.39
N GLU A 80 -20.71 0.74 10.42
CA GLU A 80 -19.62 -0.09 10.96
C GLU A 80 -18.46 -0.22 9.97
N PHE A 81 -18.76 -0.48 8.69
CA PHE A 81 -17.75 -0.60 7.63
C PHE A 81 -18.07 0.38 6.51
N THR A 82 -17.22 1.38 6.33
CA THR A 82 -17.23 2.22 5.13
C THR A 82 -16.13 1.73 4.20
N GLY A 83 -16.46 1.52 2.91
CA GLY A 83 -15.49 1.03 1.94
C GLY A 83 -14.23 1.90 1.87
N LEU A 84 -13.06 1.26 1.95
CA LEU A 84 -11.75 1.90 1.80
C LEU A 84 -11.28 1.83 0.34
N PRO A 85 -10.77 2.93 -0.25
CA PRO A 85 -10.09 2.84 -1.54
C PRO A 85 -8.96 1.81 -1.50
N GLU A 86 -8.75 1.07 -2.59
CA GLU A 86 -7.75 0.00 -2.70
C GLU A 86 -6.36 0.43 -2.15
N ALA A 87 -5.87 1.58 -2.61
CA ALA A 87 -4.56 2.09 -2.21
C ALA A 87 -4.51 2.69 -0.79
N GLN A 88 -5.63 2.75 -0.05
CA GLN A 88 -5.71 3.37 1.28
C GLN A 88 -5.48 2.39 2.45
N LEU A 89 -5.53 1.07 2.21
CA LEU A 89 -5.20 0.06 3.24
C LEU A 89 -3.81 0.35 3.82
N ASN A 90 -3.62 0.18 5.14
CA ASN A 90 -2.36 0.47 5.81
C ASN A 90 -1.27 -0.60 5.55
N TYR A 91 -1.01 -0.89 4.27
CA TYR A 91 -0.08 -1.92 3.82
C TYR A 91 1.30 -1.33 3.52
N PRO A 92 2.41 -2.06 3.73
CA PRO A 92 3.79 -1.58 3.48
C PRO A 92 4.16 -1.50 1.99
N SER A 93 3.21 -1.13 1.13
CA SER A 93 3.41 -0.80 -0.28
C SER A 93 2.27 0.08 -0.80
N PHE A 94 2.48 0.66 -1.98
CA PHE A 94 1.44 1.36 -2.72
C PHE A 94 1.26 0.73 -4.12
N SER A 95 0.02 0.36 -4.44
CA SER A 95 -0.41 0.03 -5.81
C SER A 95 -1.49 1.03 -6.20
N ILE A 96 -1.21 1.89 -7.18
CA ILE A 96 -2.03 3.07 -7.45
C ILE A 96 -2.40 3.13 -8.94
N LYS A 97 -3.70 3.26 -9.22
CA LYS A 97 -4.21 3.67 -10.54
C LYS A 97 -4.28 5.20 -10.56
N LEU A 98 -3.39 5.86 -11.28
CA LEU A 98 -3.26 7.32 -11.27
C LEU A 98 -3.84 7.93 -12.56
N GLY A 99 -4.91 8.71 -12.36
CA GLY A 99 -5.62 9.44 -13.40
C GLY A 99 -5.07 10.84 -13.69
N ARG A 100 -5.92 11.71 -14.25
CA ARG A 100 -5.63 13.15 -14.42
C ARG A 100 -5.70 13.91 -13.09
N THR A 101 -6.55 13.44 -12.18
CA THR A 101 -6.71 14.03 -10.85
C THR A 101 -5.63 13.48 -9.92
N ALA A 102 -5.00 14.38 -9.16
CA ALA A 102 -4.05 13.98 -8.14
C ALA A 102 -4.73 13.08 -7.09
N SER A 103 -4.00 12.07 -6.63
CA SER A 103 -4.44 11.14 -5.58
C SER A 103 -3.66 11.37 -4.31
N LYS A 104 -4.28 11.11 -3.17
CA LYS A 104 -3.62 11.14 -1.86
C LYS A 104 -3.96 9.90 -1.08
N TYR A 105 -2.97 9.35 -0.38
CA TYR A 105 -3.14 8.18 0.48
C TYR A 105 -2.35 8.37 1.76
N SER A 106 -2.80 7.74 2.83
CA SER A 106 -2.10 7.80 4.12
C SER A 106 -1.68 6.42 4.58
N ARG A 107 -0.62 6.38 5.38
CA ARG A 107 -0.17 5.20 6.11
C ARG A 107 0.17 5.58 7.54
N THR A 108 -0.05 4.64 8.44
CA THR A 108 0.32 4.76 9.85
C THR A 108 1.38 3.72 10.16
N VAL A 109 2.51 4.20 10.67
CA VAL A 109 3.64 3.37 11.10
C VAL A 109 3.74 3.38 12.62
N THR A 110 4.04 2.22 13.19
CA THR A 110 4.29 2.03 14.63
C THR A 110 5.78 1.79 14.84
N ASN A 111 6.39 2.53 15.76
CA ASN A 111 7.77 2.29 16.16
C ASN A 111 7.86 1.04 17.06
N VAL A 112 8.58 0.02 16.62
CA VAL A 112 8.89 -1.18 17.41
C VAL A 112 10.39 -1.30 17.71
N GLY A 113 11.19 -0.35 17.20
CA GLY A 113 12.60 -0.20 17.54
C GLY A 113 12.81 0.65 18.79
N ASP A 114 13.95 1.33 18.83
CA ASP A 114 14.38 2.11 19.99
C ASP A 114 13.49 3.35 20.22
N ALA A 115 13.30 3.73 21.49
CA ALA A 115 12.67 5.00 21.84
C ALA A 115 13.58 6.19 21.46
N ARG A 116 12.99 7.38 21.29
CA ARG A 116 13.70 8.60 20.86
C ARG A 116 14.41 8.41 19.51
N SER A 117 13.74 7.74 18.58
CA SER A 117 14.23 7.50 17.23
C SER A 117 13.67 8.51 16.25
N THR A 118 14.53 8.99 15.35
CA THR A 118 14.16 9.87 14.25
C THR A 118 14.36 9.14 12.92
N TYR A 119 13.35 9.18 12.07
CA TYR A 119 13.42 8.66 10.71
C TYR A 119 13.24 9.80 9.71
N ASN A 120 14.16 9.88 8.76
CA ASN A 120 14.09 10.82 7.66
C ASN A 120 13.56 10.11 6.42
N LEU A 121 12.72 10.80 5.67
CA LEU A 121 12.20 10.30 4.42
C LEU A 121 13.26 10.43 3.31
N VAL A 122 13.49 9.34 2.60
CA VAL A 122 14.16 9.31 1.31
C VAL A 122 13.14 8.92 0.25
N LEU A 123 13.11 9.64 -0.86
CA LEU A 123 12.18 9.41 -1.96
C LEU A 123 12.94 9.12 -3.25
N GLU A 124 12.63 8.00 -3.89
CA GLU A 124 13.09 7.70 -5.23
C GLU A 124 12.17 8.38 -6.26
N ARG A 125 12.78 8.95 -7.31
CA ARG A 125 12.02 9.61 -8.37
C ARG A 125 11.34 8.58 -9.26
N ILE A 126 10.01 8.65 -9.34
CA ILE A 126 9.22 7.84 -10.29
C ILE A 126 9.02 8.64 -11.58
N SER A 127 9.41 8.06 -12.71
CA SER A 127 9.27 8.72 -14.01
C SER A 127 7.80 9.03 -14.31
N GLY A 128 7.51 10.26 -14.73
CA GLY A 128 6.15 10.66 -15.11
C GLY A 128 5.19 10.96 -13.95
N VAL A 129 5.62 10.80 -12.70
CA VAL A 129 4.80 11.06 -11.50
C VAL A 129 5.49 12.11 -10.63
N ASP A 130 4.73 13.10 -10.18
CA ASP A 130 5.13 13.98 -9.09
C ASP A 130 4.66 13.38 -7.77
N ILE A 131 5.60 13.25 -6.82
CA ILE A 131 5.32 12.68 -5.50
C ILE A 131 5.74 13.65 -4.43
N VAL A 132 4.85 13.88 -3.47
CA VAL A 132 5.12 14.64 -2.25
C VAL A 132 4.69 13.80 -1.06
N VAL A 133 5.53 13.71 -0.04
CA VAL A 133 5.20 12.98 1.19
C VAL A 133 5.33 13.93 2.37
N GLN A 134 4.36 13.87 3.30
CA GLN A 134 4.33 14.72 4.48
C GLN A 134 3.93 13.92 5.74
N PRO A 135 4.63 14.12 6.87
CA PRO A 135 5.88 14.91 6.99
C PRO A 135 7.07 14.20 6.31
N THR A 136 8.19 14.92 6.14
CA THR A 136 9.46 14.34 5.62
C THR A 136 10.37 13.80 6.71
N GLU A 137 9.99 13.99 7.97
CA GLU A 137 10.68 13.49 9.16
C GLU A 137 9.61 13.03 10.16
N VAL A 138 9.85 11.90 10.82
CA VAL A 138 9.02 11.40 11.92
C VAL A 138 9.90 11.10 13.13
N ILE A 139 9.42 11.52 14.31
CA ILE A 139 10.14 11.40 15.58
C ILE A 139 9.28 10.60 16.56
N PHE A 140 9.83 9.53 17.09
CA PHE A 140 9.17 8.68 18.08
C PHE A 140 9.84 8.85 19.43
N THR A 141 9.15 9.45 20.39
CA THR A 141 9.68 9.65 21.74
C THR A 141 9.71 8.36 22.57
N GLU A 142 8.82 7.42 22.26
CA GLU A 142 8.61 6.15 22.96
C GLU A 142 8.42 5.01 21.95
N VAL A 143 8.60 3.77 22.41
CA VAL A 143 8.24 2.56 21.65
C VAL A 143 6.72 2.43 21.59
N TYR A 144 6.20 1.81 20.52
CA TYR A 144 4.78 1.61 20.20
C TYR A 144 3.99 2.90 19.94
N ARG A 145 4.68 4.01 19.71
CA ARG A 145 4.04 5.23 19.21
C ARG A 145 3.79 5.11 17.72
N GLN A 146 2.63 5.62 17.32
CA GLN A 146 2.16 5.63 15.94
C GLN A 146 2.37 7.01 15.34
N MET A 147 2.66 7.05 14.05
CA MET A 147 2.70 8.27 13.27
C MET A 147 2.08 8.03 11.89
N THR A 148 1.27 8.98 11.44
CA THR A 148 0.65 8.93 10.12
C THR A 148 1.38 9.86 9.17
N TYR A 149 1.73 9.37 7.99
CA TYR A 149 2.20 10.18 6.88
C TYR A 149 1.24 10.07 5.69
N THR A 150 1.28 11.08 4.83
CA THR A 150 0.46 11.17 3.62
C THR A 150 1.35 11.30 2.41
N ILE A 151 1.05 10.52 1.37
CA ILE A 151 1.64 10.63 0.04
C ILE A 151 0.63 11.29 -0.90
N PHE A 152 1.10 12.26 -1.68
CA PHE A 152 0.37 12.93 -2.75
C PHE A 152 1.04 12.55 -4.07
N LEU A 153 0.23 12.12 -5.05
CA LEU A 153 0.70 11.73 -6.36
C LEU A 153 -0.02 12.52 -7.44
N GLY A 154 0.74 13.14 -8.34
CA GLY A 154 0.25 13.85 -9.51
C GLY A 154 0.84 13.28 -10.79
N ARG A 155 0.03 13.18 -11.84
CA ARG A 155 0.49 12.73 -13.16
C ARG A 155 1.09 13.91 -13.94
N LYS A 156 2.24 13.71 -14.58
CA LYS A 156 2.82 14.69 -15.52
C LYS A 156 2.16 14.58 -16.89
N GLU A 157 1.94 15.73 -17.54
CA GLU A 157 1.15 15.84 -18.79
C GLU A 157 1.65 14.95 -19.94
N PHE A 158 2.95 14.66 -20.02
CA PHE A 158 3.57 13.97 -21.16
C PHE A 158 3.73 12.45 -20.97
N THR A 159 2.94 11.83 -20.10
CA THR A 159 3.09 10.40 -19.78
C THR A 159 2.24 9.49 -20.64
N VAL A 160 2.82 8.37 -21.08
CA VAL A 160 2.14 7.34 -21.87
C VAL A 160 1.02 6.69 -21.04
N ASN A 161 -0.16 6.52 -21.63
CA ASN A 161 -1.28 5.85 -20.98
C ASN A 161 -1.05 4.33 -20.92
N GLY A 162 -1.51 3.68 -19.85
CA GLY A 162 -1.43 2.22 -19.67
C GLY A 162 -0.06 1.71 -19.22
N SER A 163 0.96 2.57 -19.10
CA SER A 163 2.28 2.15 -18.59
C SER A 163 2.28 2.00 -17.07
N TYR A 164 3.04 1.01 -16.59
CA TYR A 164 3.44 0.91 -15.20
C TYR A 164 4.76 1.62 -14.97
N VAL A 165 4.85 2.35 -13.87
CA VAL A 165 6.09 2.97 -13.39
C VAL A 165 6.27 2.65 -11.91
N GLU A 166 7.52 2.46 -11.50
CA GLU A 166 7.87 1.95 -10.19
C GLU A 166 8.93 2.83 -9.52
N GLY A 167 8.99 2.72 -8.20
CA GLY A 167 10.02 3.31 -7.35
C GLY A 167 9.70 3.04 -5.89
N SER A 168 10.25 3.84 -4.99
CA SER A 168 10.10 3.61 -3.56
C SER A 168 10.22 4.88 -2.73
N ILE A 169 9.73 4.80 -1.49
CA ILE A 169 10.14 5.71 -0.41
C ILE A 169 10.80 4.87 0.68
N ALA A 170 11.66 5.49 1.48
CA ALA A 170 12.26 4.84 2.63
C ALA A 170 12.26 5.75 3.85
N TRP A 171 11.95 5.17 5.01
CA TRP A 171 12.19 5.78 6.31
C TRP A 171 13.56 5.32 6.81
N VAL A 172 14.48 6.28 6.97
CA VAL A 172 15.88 6.01 7.30
C VAL A 172 16.22 6.59 8.66
N SER A 173 16.67 5.73 9.57
CA SER A 173 17.32 6.08 10.83
C SER A 173 18.78 5.59 10.81
N PRO A 174 19.62 5.93 11.81
CA PRO A 174 20.97 5.39 11.90
C PRO A 174 21.05 3.86 11.97
N LYS A 175 19.98 3.19 12.41
CA LYS A 175 19.93 1.74 12.65
C LYS A 175 19.06 0.98 11.66
N HIS A 176 18.03 1.62 11.11
CA HIS A 176 17.00 0.97 10.30
C HIS A 176 16.76 1.70 8.99
N ILE A 177 16.52 0.92 7.94
CA ILE A 177 16.04 1.40 6.64
C ILE A 177 14.76 0.62 6.35
N VAL A 178 13.64 1.32 6.34
CA VAL A 178 12.32 0.74 6.05
C VAL A 178 11.89 1.23 4.68
N THR A 179 11.99 0.36 3.67
CA THR A 179 11.67 0.68 2.28
C THR A 179 10.23 0.27 1.94
N ILE A 180 9.50 1.17 1.27
CA ILE A 180 8.12 1.00 0.84
C ILE A 180 8.09 1.11 -0.68
N PRO A 181 7.82 0.01 -1.41
CA PRO A 181 7.69 0.05 -2.85
C PRO A 181 6.40 0.73 -3.29
N ILE A 182 6.47 1.40 -4.44
CA ILE A 182 5.37 2.11 -5.09
C ILE A 182 5.30 1.63 -6.53
N SER A 183 4.13 1.10 -6.93
CA SER A 183 3.79 0.81 -8.32
C SER A 183 2.60 1.69 -8.74
N VAL A 184 2.75 2.36 -9.88
CA VAL A 184 1.72 3.26 -10.41
C VAL A 184 1.34 2.82 -11.82
N LYS A 185 0.07 2.50 -12.01
CA LYS A 185 -0.56 2.33 -13.33
C LYS A 185 -1.11 3.68 -13.79
N LEU A 186 -0.56 4.23 -14.87
CA LEU A 186 -1.05 5.49 -15.43
C LEU A 186 -2.29 5.23 -16.28
N ILE A 187 -3.42 5.86 -15.92
CA ILE A 187 -4.71 5.71 -16.62
C ILE A 187 -5.23 7.09 -17.06
N LEU A 188 -5.89 7.17 -18.22
CA LEU A 188 -6.53 8.39 -18.76
C LEU A 188 -8.04 8.37 -18.51
#